data_AF-A0A7X7K1J4-F1
#
_entry.id   AF-A0A7X7K1J4-F1
#
_cell.length_a   1.000
_cell.length_b   1.000
_cell.length_c   1.000
_cell.angle_alpha   90.00
_cell.angle_beta   90.00
_cell.angle_gamma   90.00
#
_symmetry.space_group_name_H-M   'P 1'
#
loop_
_entity.id
_entity.type
_entity.pdbx_description
1 polymer ?
#
loop_
_entity_poly.entity_id
_entity_poly.type
_entity_poly.pdbx_seq_one_letter_code
_entity_poly.pdbx_strand_id
1 'polypeptide(L)'
;MTVDAGGFTEWIEQELARRGWKPSDLAREARLDQGTLSNVLSCARGPGVAFCSRVAEALQLPVETVLGRAGLIPLTDESTEAARELGYLFDRLSPEDQQRALVIARALLHAGSATQAAPAGDQEQEIAFADGRRSSPESSLGQTEKRTPGSSDVSREQLGLRSPLVRGLLIALVVIVVVVSIGVIGATFVRGSWWYAMSTDRALNEAERVRLVEVREAVAASGAARRAVAWLDMALDAEAHPSDVRLHLMAAADELEQMADPELTEELAELEALIGSMSRGRSEATMPSPFPPSTVAVSAD
;
A
#
# COMPACT_ATOMS: atom_id res chain seq x y z
N MET A 1 23.65 25.16 -8.81
CA MET A 1 24.07 25.96 -7.63
C MET A 1 25.18 25.21 -6.92
N THR A 2 26.15 25.88 -6.30
CA THR A 2 27.12 25.22 -5.42
C THR A 2 26.46 24.94 -4.06
N VAL A 3 26.28 23.66 -3.72
CA VAL A 3 25.81 23.26 -2.38
C VAL A 3 26.98 23.46 -1.42
N ASP A 4 26.92 24.52 -0.62
CA ASP A 4 27.98 24.87 0.32
C ASP A 4 27.95 23.99 1.58
N ALA A 5 29.10 23.77 2.22
CA ALA A 5 29.27 22.80 3.30
C ALA A 5 28.39 23.09 4.53
N GLY A 6 28.02 24.35 4.75
CA GLY A 6 27.06 24.75 5.77
C GLY A 6 25.69 24.11 5.58
N GLY A 7 25.20 23.99 4.34
CA GLY A 7 23.89 23.39 4.05
C GLY A 7 23.82 21.88 4.30
N PHE A 8 24.95 21.17 4.20
CA PHE A 8 25.02 19.76 4.60
C PHE A 8 25.00 19.60 6.13
N THR A 9 25.72 20.46 6.85
CA THR A 9 25.74 20.47 8.32
C THR A 9 24.37 20.79 8.89
N GLU A 10 23.74 21.87 8.40
CA GLU A 10 22.39 22.27 8.82
C GLU A 10 21.36 21.16 8.57
N TRP A 11 21.45 20.47 7.42
CA TRP A 11 20.59 19.32 7.12
C TRP A 11 20.80 18.14 8.10
N ILE A 12 22.03 17.83 8.51
CA ILE A 12 22.27 16.82 9.56
C ILE A 12 21.69 17.28 10.91
N GLU A 13 21.83 18.54 11.28
CA GLU A 13 21.26 19.06 12.54
C GLU A 13 19.73 19.01 12.56
N GLN A 14 19.08 19.29 11.43
CA GLN A 14 17.63 19.13 11.25
C GLN A 14 17.22 17.65 11.35
N GLU A 15 17.95 16.72 10.73
CA GLU A 15 17.71 15.27 10.83
C GLU A 15 17.89 14.72 12.25
N LEU A 16 18.91 15.19 12.97
CA LEU A 16 19.13 14.87 14.38
C LEU A 16 17.96 15.36 15.24
N ALA A 17 17.56 16.63 15.08
CA ALA A 17 16.46 17.24 15.82
C ALA A 17 15.12 16.52 15.57
N ARG A 18 14.82 16.16 14.31
CA ARG A 18 13.62 15.39 13.92
C ARG A 18 13.52 14.04 14.63
N ARG A 19 14.67 13.43 14.95
CA ARG A 19 14.78 12.11 15.62
C ARG A 19 14.95 12.22 17.14
N GLY A 20 15.10 13.43 17.68
CA GLY A 20 15.47 13.66 19.09
C GLY A 20 16.89 13.19 19.44
N TRP A 21 17.76 13.02 18.45
CA TRP A 21 19.13 12.51 18.60
C TRP A 21 20.12 13.64 18.88
N LYS A 22 21.20 13.33 19.62
CA LYS A 22 22.37 14.19 19.72
C LYS A 22 23.43 13.75 18.69
N PRO A 23 24.40 14.59 18.32
CA PRO A 23 25.53 14.17 17.48
C PRO A 23 26.24 12.92 18.01
N SER A 24 26.32 12.76 19.34
CA SER A 24 26.87 11.57 20.00
C SER A 24 26.13 10.28 19.69
N ASP A 25 24.82 10.34 19.45
CA ASP A 25 23.98 9.20 19.11
C ASP A 25 24.16 8.80 17.64
N LEU A 26 24.22 9.78 16.73
CA LEU A 26 24.55 9.53 15.31
C LEU A 26 25.95 8.93 15.15
N ALA A 27 26.96 9.42 15.86
CA ALA A 27 28.30 8.83 15.83
C ALA A 27 28.30 7.37 16.33
N ARG A 28 27.51 7.05 17.37
CA ARG A 28 27.33 5.67 17.86
C ARG A 28 26.68 4.79 16.79
N GLU A 29 25.57 5.24 16.20
CA GLU A 29 24.78 4.46 15.25
C GLU A 29 25.51 4.27 13.91
N ALA A 30 26.12 5.33 13.38
CA ALA A 30 26.95 5.30 12.16
C ALA A 30 28.32 4.63 12.37
N ARG A 31 28.66 4.21 13.60
CA ARG A 31 29.97 3.63 13.96
C ARG A 31 31.13 4.53 13.49
N LEU A 32 30.97 5.82 13.76
CA LEU A 32 31.93 6.88 13.48
C LEU A 32 32.60 7.31 14.78
N ASP A 33 33.88 7.68 14.69
CA ASP A 33 34.56 8.36 15.78
C ASP A 33 33.94 9.76 16.02
N GLN A 34 33.81 10.15 17.29
CA GLN A 34 33.25 11.44 17.71
C GLN A 34 34.08 12.62 17.18
N GLY A 35 35.41 12.47 17.13
CA GLY A 35 36.29 13.47 16.52
C GLY A 35 36.07 13.60 15.01
N THR A 36 35.86 12.49 14.33
CA THR A 36 35.57 12.43 12.89
C THR A 36 34.24 13.10 12.56
N LEU A 37 33.17 12.85 13.33
CA LEU A 37 31.90 13.55 13.16
C LEU A 37 32.03 15.05 13.46
N SER A 38 32.67 15.42 14.58
CA SER A 38 32.88 16.81 14.98
C SER A 38 33.66 17.63 13.95
N ASN A 39 34.70 17.05 13.33
CA ASN A 39 35.46 17.70 12.26
C ASN A 39 34.64 17.94 10.99
N VAL A 40 33.64 17.10 10.69
CA VAL A 40 32.74 17.30 9.53
C VAL A 40 31.68 18.36 9.85
N LEU A 41 31.00 18.27 10.99
CA LEU A 41 29.99 19.27 11.39
C LEU A 41 30.60 20.66 11.58
N SER A 42 31.82 20.74 12.13
CA SER A 42 32.55 22.02 12.26
C SER A 42 33.14 22.54 10.94
N CYS A 43 32.83 21.90 9.80
CA CYS A 43 33.38 22.17 8.46
C CYS A 43 34.92 22.16 8.35
N ALA A 44 35.63 21.65 9.37
CA ALA A 44 37.09 21.55 9.41
C ALA A 44 37.63 20.44 8.47
N ARG A 45 36.77 19.52 8.03
CA ARG A 45 37.04 18.52 7.00
C ARG A 45 35.75 18.23 6.24
N GLY A 46 35.77 18.30 4.91
CA GLY A 46 34.60 17.94 4.11
C GLY A 46 34.18 16.47 4.29
N PRO A 47 32.87 16.15 4.18
CA PRO A 47 32.40 14.77 4.17
C PRO A 47 32.98 14.01 2.97
N GLY A 48 33.34 12.75 3.16
CA GLY A 48 33.76 11.83 2.09
C GLY A 48 32.75 10.70 1.91
N VAL A 49 32.81 9.99 0.77
CA VAL A 49 31.84 8.93 0.41
C VAL A 49 31.61 7.94 1.55
N ALA A 50 32.67 7.39 2.16
CA ALA A 50 32.57 6.42 3.26
C ALA A 50 31.99 6.98 4.58
N PHE A 51 32.01 8.31 4.77
CA PHE A 51 31.29 8.98 5.86
C PHE A 51 29.80 9.08 5.50
N CYS A 52 29.47 9.53 4.29
CA CYS A 52 28.10 9.63 3.80
C CYS A 52 27.36 8.28 3.81
N SER A 53 28.01 7.18 3.40
CA SER A 53 27.42 5.82 3.47
C SER A 53 27.03 5.43 4.90
N ARG A 54 27.90 5.67 5.89
CA ARG A 54 27.63 5.34 7.29
C ARG A 54 26.54 6.22 7.92
N VAL A 55 26.51 7.50 7.54
CA VAL A 55 25.42 8.42 7.94
C VAL A 55 24.09 7.99 7.28
N ALA A 56 24.10 7.56 6.02
CA ALA A 56 22.92 7.04 5.33
C ALA A 56 22.38 5.75 5.98
N GLU A 57 23.26 4.80 6.32
CA GLU A 57 22.90 3.58 7.08
C GLU A 57 22.27 3.92 8.43
N ALA A 58 22.87 4.83 9.21
CA ALA A 58 22.40 5.21 10.54
C ALA A 58 21.09 6.01 10.51
N LEU A 59 20.92 6.90 9.54
CA LEU A 59 19.68 7.64 9.34
C LEU A 59 18.62 6.78 8.62
N GLN A 60 18.94 5.60 8.13
CA GLN A 60 18.07 4.76 7.32
C GLN A 60 17.54 5.53 6.09
N LEU A 61 18.46 6.16 5.35
CA LEU A 61 18.20 6.97 4.16
C LEU A 61 18.97 6.43 2.95
N PRO A 62 18.55 6.75 1.71
CA PRO A 62 19.32 6.50 0.50
C PRO A 62 20.70 7.17 0.57
N VAL A 63 21.75 6.45 0.17
CA VAL A 63 23.12 7.00 0.22
C VAL A 63 23.31 8.13 -0.80
N GLU A 64 22.59 8.07 -1.91
CA GLU A 64 22.51 9.09 -2.97
C GLU A 64 21.97 10.41 -2.41
N THR A 65 20.97 10.35 -1.52
CA THR A 65 20.44 11.54 -0.83
C THR A 65 21.53 12.17 0.03
N VAL A 66 22.27 11.39 0.81
CA VAL A 66 23.34 11.91 1.69
C VAL A 66 24.54 12.42 0.89
N LEU A 67 24.94 11.73 -0.18
CA LEU A 67 26.02 12.14 -1.09
C LEU A 67 25.64 13.42 -1.85
N GLY A 68 24.40 13.54 -2.30
CA GLY A 68 23.90 14.72 -3.01
C GLY A 68 23.74 15.94 -2.10
N ARG A 69 23.21 15.75 -0.88
CA ARG A 69 23.20 16.77 0.19
C ARG A 69 24.62 17.22 0.57
N ALA A 70 25.61 16.32 0.49
CA ALA A 70 27.03 16.61 0.70
C ALA A 70 27.75 17.24 -0.53
N GLY A 71 27.05 17.43 -1.66
CA GLY A 71 27.64 17.96 -2.90
C GLY A 71 28.62 17.01 -3.61
N LEU A 72 28.70 15.73 -3.21
CA LEU A 72 29.62 14.73 -3.76
C LEU A 72 29.11 14.10 -5.07
N ILE A 73 27.81 14.16 -5.33
CA ILE A 73 27.16 13.81 -6.59
C ILE A 73 26.14 14.89 -6.97
N PRO A 74 25.82 15.10 -8.26
CA PRO A 74 24.69 15.94 -8.63
C PRO A 74 23.38 15.33 -8.12
N LEU A 75 22.60 16.11 -7.38
CA LEU A 75 21.18 15.84 -7.17
C LEU A 75 20.45 16.06 -8.51
N THR A 76 20.19 14.99 -9.25
CA THR A 76 19.42 15.05 -10.50
C THR A 76 17.93 15.18 -10.20
N ASP A 77 17.29 16.22 -10.75
CA ASP A 77 15.93 16.66 -10.38
C ASP A 77 14.81 15.65 -10.69
N GLU A 78 15.05 14.65 -11.55
CA GLU A 78 14.07 13.63 -11.97
C GLU A 78 13.50 12.76 -10.84
N SER A 79 14.13 12.74 -9.65
CA SER A 79 13.65 11.93 -8.52
C SER A 79 13.57 12.73 -7.22
N THR A 80 12.33 12.93 -6.76
CA THR A 80 12.03 13.62 -5.50
C THR A 80 12.63 12.90 -4.29
N GLU A 81 12.82 13.63 -3.20
CA GLU A 81 13.41 13.05 -1.98
C GLU A 81 12.54 11.92 -1.40
N ALA A 82 11.20 12.06 -1.48
CA ALA A 82 10.25 11.02 -1.12
C ALA A 82 10.30 9.80 -2.05
N ALA A 83 10.55 9.98 -3.35
CA ALA A 83 10.69 8.84 -4.29
C ALA A 83 11.96 8.03 -4.00
N ARG A 84 13.08 8.71 -3.69
CA ARG A 84 14.32 8.06 -3.25
C ARG A 84 14.15 7.35 -1.91
N GLU A 85 13.55 8.00 -0.91
CA GLU A 85 13.27 7.40 0.40
C GLU A 85 12.36 6.17 0.27
N LEU A 86 11.30 6.26 -0.55
CA LEU A 86 10.40 5.13 -0.82
C LEU A 86 11.13 3.94 -1.45
N GLY A 87 12.00 4.17 -2.45
CA GLY A 87 12.81 3.10 -3.06
C GLY A 87 13.74 2.40 -2.07
N TYR A 88 14.50 3.16 -1.29
CA TYR A 88 15.39 2.61 -0.25
C TYR A 88 14.65 1.82 0.84
N LEU A 89 13.47 2.30 1.26
CA LEU A 89 12.63 1.57 2.21
C LEU A 89 12.09 0.29 1.57
N PHE A 90 11.64 0.35 0.31
CA PHE A 90 11.12 -0.79 -0.45
C PHE A 90 12.15 -1.89 -0.63
N ASP A 91 13.39 -1.56 -1.01
CA ASP A 91 14.49 -2.52 -1.18
C ASP A 91 14.88 -3.24 0.15
N ARG A 92 14.45 -2.70 1.29
CA ARG A 92 14.66 -3.27 2.64
C ARG A 92 13.46 -4.01 3.21
N LEU A 93 12.31 -3.96 2.55
CA LEU A 93 11.14 -4.76 2.93
C LEU A 93 11.36 -6.25 2.59
N SER A 94 10.65 -7.14 3.30
CA SER A 94 10.57 -8.54 2.87
C SER A 94 9.87 -8.64 1.51
N PRO A 95 10.06 -9.71 0.71
CA PRO A 95 9.33 -9.87 -0.55
C PRO A 95 7.79 -9.85 -0.37
N GLU A 96 7.29 -10.29 0.79
CA GLU A 96 5.87 -10.18 1.13
C GLU A 96 5.46 -8.72 1.38
N ASP A 97 6.27 -7.96 2.14
CA ASP A 97 6.01 -6.56 2.44
C ASP A 97 6.22 -5.63 1.23
N GLN A 98 7.15 -5.95 0.33
CA GLN A 98 7.27 -5.32 -0.99
C GLN A 98 5.97 -5.48 -1.77
N GLN A 99 5.42 -6.70 -1.85
CA GLN A 99 4.15 -6.94 -2.55
C GLN A 99 2.98 -6.20 -1.89
N ARG A 100 2.92 -6.15 -0.55
CA ARG A 100 1.93 -5.33 0.20
C ARG A 100 2.07 -3.84 -0.15
N ALA A 101 3.30 -3.31 -0.20
CA ALA A 101 3.57 -1.92 -0.55
C ALA A 101 3.20 -1.60 -2.01
N LEU A 102 3.46 -2.51 -2.97
CA LEU A 102 3.01 -2.36 -4.36
C LEU A 102 1.49 -2.33 -4.49
N VAL A 103 0.76 -3.16 -3.74
CA VAL A 103 -0.72 -3.13 -3.73
C VAL A 103 -1.24 -1.79 -3.22
N ILE A 104 -0.67 -1.25 -2.15
CA ILE A 104 -1.04 0.08 -1.62
C ILE A 104 -0.71 1.19 -2.62
N ALA A 105 0.49 1.19 -3.21
CA ALA A 105 0.90 2.18 -4.20
C ALA A 105 -0.01 2.16 -5.45
N ARG A 106 -0.33 0.96 -5.96
CA ARG A 106 -1.29 0.78 -7.07
C ARG A 106 -2.68 1.30 -6.71
N ALA A 107 -3.20 0.97 -5.53
CA ALA A 107 -4.51 1.46 -5.09
C ALA A 107 -4.57 2.99 -4.98
N LEU A 108 -3.52 3.63 -4.46
CA LEU A 108 -3.42 5.09 -4.38
C LEU A 108 -3.38 5.75 -5.76
N LEU A 109 -2.65 5.18 -6.73
CA LEU A 109 -2.62 5.67 -8.11
C LEU A 109 -4.01 5.61 -8.77
N HIS A 110 -4.77 4.53 -8.57
CA HIS A 110 -6.13 4.38 -9.12
C HIS A 110 -7.16 5.30 -8.42
N ALA A 111 -7.01 5.56 -7.12
CA ALA A 111 -7.83 6.55 -6.40
C ALA A 111 -7.55 7.99 -6.86
N GLY A 112 -6.28 8.29 -7.18
CA GLY A 112 -5.86 9.59 -7.70
C GLY A 112 -6.38 9.89 -9.11
N SER A 113 -6.50 8.88 -9.98
CA SER A 113 -7.10 9.04 -11.32
C SER A 113 -8.63 9.10 -11.28
N ALA A 114 -9.29 8.29 -10.44
CA ALA A 114 -10.75 8.36 -10.25
C ALA A 114 -11.21 9.76 -9.79
N THR A 115 -10.42 10.43 -8.95
CA THR A 115 -10.70 11.79 -8.47
C THR A 115 -10.62 12.86 -9.58
N GLN A 116 -9.86 12.59 -10.65
CA GLN A 116 -9.71 13.48 -11.82
C GLN A 116 -10.72 13.20 -12.94
N ALA A 117 -11.55 12.15 -12.80
CA ALA A 117 -12.55 11.73 -13.78
C ALA A 117 -13.97 12.30 -13.52
N ALA A 118 -14.11 13.27 -12.63
CA ALA A 118 -15.37 14.01 -12.46
C ALA A 118 -15.58 14.96 -13.66
N PRO A 119 -16.70 14.88 -14.40
CA PRO A 119 -16.89 15.65 -15.63
C PRO A 119 -17.03 17.16 -15.35
N ALA A 120 -16.39 17.97 -16.19
CA ALA A 120 -16.58 19.41 -16.22
C ALA A 120 -17.87 19.77 -17.00
N GLY A 121 -18.99 19.60 -16.32
CA GLY A 121 -20.36 19.93 -16.73
C GLY A 121 -21.31 19.50 -15.61
N ASP A 122 -22.28 20.29 -15.16
CA ASP A 122 -22.94 21.39 -15.88
C ASP A 122 -22.82 22.76 -15.16
N GLN A 123 -22.79 23.85 -15.94
CA GLN A 123 -22.97 25.23 -15.44
C GLN A 123 -23.88 26.05 -16.38
N GLU A 124 -25.13 25.64 -16.52
CA GLU A 124 -26.20 26.51 -17.03
C GLU A 124 -27.33 26.58 -15.98
N GLN A 125 -27.40 27.69 -15.25
CA GLN A 125 -28.32 28.80 -15.51
C GLN A 125 -29.77 28.53 -15.09
N GLU A 126 -30.08 28.77 -13.80
CA GLU A 126 -31.44 29.17 -13.40
C GLU A 126 -31.38 30.37 -12.43
N ILE A 127 -31.48 31.58 -13.00
CA ILE A 127 -31.69 32.83 -12.26
C ILE A 127 -32.93 33.53 -12.81
N ALA A 128 -34.10 33.25 -12.21
CA ALA A 128 -35.14 34.25 -11.90
C ALA A 128 -36.45 33.59 -11.41
N PHE A 129 -36.78 33.78 -10.13
CA PHE A 129 -38.15 34.14 -9.78
C PHE A 129 -38.17 35.13 -8.61
N ALA A 130 -39.13 36.06 -8.64
CA ALA A 130 -39.18 37.18 -7.72
C ALA A 130 -40.55 37.34 -7.05
N ASP A 131 -40.52 38.14 -5.98
CA ASP A 131 -41.62 38.85 -5.33
C ASP A 131 -42.40 38.18 -4.18
N GLY A 132 -42.85 39.03 -3.25
CA GLY A 132 -44.25 38.91 -2.86
C GLY A 132 -44.64 38.49 -1.44
N ARG A 133 -43.97 38.96 -0.37
CA ARG A 133 -44.72 39.50 0.81
C ARG A 133 -43.96 40.27 1.90
N ARG A 134 -44.67 41.27 2.42
CA ARG A 134 -44.47 42.00 3.69
C ARG A 134 -44.98 41.10 4.87
N SER A 135 -44.76 41.35 6.16
CA SER A 135 -44.55 42.64 6.85
C SER A 135 -43.83 42.47 8.20
N SER A 136 -43.30 43.58 8.73
CA SER A 136 -43.14 43.84 10.19
C SER A 136 -44.25 44.83 10.63
N PRO A 137 -44.26 45.45 11.84
CA PRO A 137 -43.61 45.11 13.11
C PRO A 137 -44.54 45.22 14.36
N GLU A 138 -44.23 44.53 15.46
CA GLU A 138 -44.43 45.02 16.85
C GLU A 138 -43.28 44.46 17.71
N SER A 139 -42.60 45.14 18.64
CA SER A 139 -42.91 46.26 19.55
C SER A 139 -43.44 45.85 20.92
N SER A 140 -42.52 45.66 21.88
CA SER A 140 -42.76 45.96 23.31
C SER A 140 -41.44 46.17 24.05
N LEU A 141 -41.27 47.34 24.67
CA LEU A 141 -40.19 47.65 25.60
C LEU A 141 -40.65 47.42 27.04
N GLY A 142 -39.83 46.74 27.85
CA GLY A 142 -40.13 46.39 29.24
C GLY A 142 -38.93 46.58 30.17
N GLN A 143 -38.66 47.84 30.57
CA GLN A 143 -37.87 48.19 31.75
C GLN A 143 -38.64 47.76 33.03
N THR A 144 -38.07 47.43 34.20
CA THR A 144 -36.76 47.68 34.88
C THR A 144 -36.37 46.44 35.76
N GLU A 145 -35.40 46.35 36.70
CA GLU A 145 -34.39 47.27 37.31
C GLU A 145 -33.23 46.51 38.04
N LYS A 146 -32.17 47.25 38.38
CA LYS A 146 -31.28 47.18 39.58
C LYS A 146 -30.35 45.97 39.91
N ARG A 147 -29.17 46.41 40.40
CA ARG A 147 -28.23 45.80 41.39
C ARG A 147 -27.23 44.71 40.95
N THR A 148 -26.06 45.23 40.57
CA THR A 148 -24.70 44.75 40.89
C THR A 148 -24.48 44.47 42.40
N PRO A 149 -23.32 43.90 42.81
CA PRO A 149 -22.52 42.83 42.18
C PRO A 149 -22.06 41.75 43.21
N GLY A 150 -21.43 40.65 42.78
CA GLY A 150 -20.55 39.89 43.69
C GLY A 150 -20.21 38.45 43.31
N SER A 151 -18.98 38.07 43.69
CA SER A 151 -18.44 36.73 43.99
C SER A 151 -18.88 35.50 43.17
N SER A 152 -17.89 34.91 42.50
CA SER A 152 -17.57 33.47 42.51
C SER A 152 -18.70 32.47 42.87
N ASP A 153 -19.10 31.66 41.89
CA ASP A 153 -18.86 30.22 42.03
C ASP A 153 -18.67 29.53 40.67
N VAL A 154 -17.80 28.51 40.61
CA VAL A 154 -17.54 27.71 39.40
C VAL A 154 -17.94 26.27 39.71
N SER A 155 -19.24 26.02 39.69
CA SER A 155 -19.82 24.69 39.89
C SER A 155 -20.33 24.11 38.58
N ARG A 156 -19.62 23.09 38.07
CA ARG A 156 -20.08 22.24 36.97
C ARG A 156 -20.85 21.05 37.52
N GLU A 157 -22.17 21.05 37.41
CA GLU A 157 -22.96 19.82 37.55
C GLU A 157 -22.64 18.91 36.34
N GLN A 158 -22.02 17.74 36.51
CA GLN A 158 -22.55 16.51 37.13
C GLN A 158 -23.66 15.82 36.32
N LEU A 159 -23.41 15.60 35.02
CA LEU A 159 -24.14 14.57 34.26
C LEU A 159 -23.90 13.18 34.88
N GLY A 160 -24.98 12.59 35.41
CA GLY A 160 -24.90 11.45 36.32
C GLY A 160 -24.67 10.07 35.69
N LEU A 161 -23.41 9.72 35.38
CA LEU A 161 -23.02 8.32 35.09
C LEU A 161 -22.52 7.58 36.35
N ARG A 162 -23.42 7.42 37.33
CA ARG A 162 -23.18 6.77 38.63
C ARG A 162 -24.08 5.56 38.92
N SER A 163 -24.16 4.61 37.99
CA SER A 163 -24.57 3.23 38.31
C SER A 163 -23.53 2.21 37.78
N PRO A 164 -23.13 1.21 38.58
CA PRO A 164 -22.16 0.20 38.13
C PRO A 164 -22.78 -0.74 37.09
N LEU A 165 -24.10 -0.96 37.15
CA LEU A 165 -24.84 -1.81 36.22
C LEU A 165 -24.73 -1.32 34.77
N VAL A 166 -24.87 -0.01 34.51
CA VAL A 166 -24.74 0.56 33.16
C VAL A 166 -23.31 0.43 32.63
N ARG A 167 -22.29 0.54 33.50
CA ARG A 167 -20.89 0.30 33.11
C ARG A 167 -20.64 -1.17 32.76
N GLY A 168 -21.17 -2.10 33.56
CA GLY A 168 -21.12 -3.53 33.26
C GLY A 168 -21.81 -3.88 31.94
N LEU A 169 -22.99 -3.31 31.68
CA LEU A 169 -23.74 -3.51 30.43
C LEU A 169 -22.97 -2.98 29.21
N LEU A 170 -22.37 -1.78 29.31
CA LEU A 170 -21.55 -1.21 28.24
C LEU A 170 -20.29 -2.05 27.95
N ILE A 171 -19.61 -2.55 28.99
CA ILE A 171 -18.44 -3.43 28.82
C ILE A 171 -18.86 -4.74 28.14
N ALA A 172 -19.97 -5.36 28.56
CA ALA A 172 -20.49 -6.57 27.92
C ALA A 172 -20.87 -6.34 26.45
N LEU A 173 -21.52 -5.21 26.14
CA LEU A 173 -21.87 -4.84 24.76
C LEU A 173 -20.63 -4.69 23.88
N VAL A 174 -19.59 -3.99 24.36
CA VAL A 174 -18.33 -3.82 23.62
C VAL A 174 -17.64 -5.17 23.39
N VAL A 175 -17.59 -6.05 24.40
CA VAL A 175 -17.03 -7.40 24.24
C VAL A 175 -17.80 -8.22 23.20
N ILE A 176 -19.13 -8.17 23.20
CA ILE A 176 -19.96 -8.88 22.21
C ILE A 176 -19.68 -8.34 20.80
N VAL A 177 -19.63 -7.02 20.62
CA VAL A 177 -19.30 -6.41 19.31
C VAL A 177 -17.92 -6.83 18.83
N VAL A 178 -16.90 -6.80 19.71
CA VAL A 178 -15.53 -7.23 19.36
C VAL A 178 -15.49 -8.72 18.98
N VAL A 179 -16.16 -9.60 19.72
CA VAL A 179 -16.22 -11.04 19.40
C VAL A 179 -16.94 -11.31 18.08
N VAL A 180 -18.05 -10.60 17.81
CA VAL A 180 -18.76 -10.71 16.52
C VAL A 180 -17.91 -10.17 15.37
N SER A 181 -17.21 -9.04 15.54
CA SER A 181 -16.28 -8.52 14.53
C SER A 181 -15.14 -9.49 14.25
N ILE A 182 -14.53 -10.10 15.27
CA ILE A 182 -13.50 -11.13 15.11
C ILE A 182 -14.07 -12.37 14.39
N GLY A 183 -15.30 -12.78 14.71
CA GLY A 183 -15.99 -13.88 14.02
C GLY A 183 -16.25 -13.59 12.54
N VAL A 184 -16.68 -12.37 12.20
CA VAL A 184 -16.91 -11.95 10.80
C VAL A 184 -15.59 -11.83 10.03
N ILE A 185 -14.56 -11.23 10.63
CA ILE A 185 -13.20 -11.14 10.04
C ILE A 185 -12.61 -12.54 9.84
N GLY A 186 -12.80 -13.46 10.80
CA GLY A 186 -12.41 -14.86 10.66
C GLY A 186 -13.15 -15.57 9.53
N ALA A 187 -14.46 -15.35 9.40
CA ALA A 187 -15.27 -15.94 8.32
C ALA A 187 -14.90 -15.42 6.93
N THR A 188 -14.57 -14.13 6.78
CA THR A 188 -14.05 -13.60 5.50
C THR A 188 -12.63 -14.11 5.23
N PHE A 189 -11.78 -14.25 6.26
CA PHE A 189 -10.47 -14.91 6.13
C PHE A 189 -10.58 -16.37 5.68
N VAL A 190 -11.52 -17.17 6.20
CA VAL A 190 -11.72 -18.56 5.75
C VAL A 190 -12.08 -18.62 4.26
N ARG A 191 -12.77 -17.62 3.71
CA ARG A 191 -13.16 -17.57 2.29
C ARG A 191 -12.09 -16.96 1.37
N GLY A 192 -11.18 -16.10 1.87
CA GLY A 192 -10.11 -15.48 1.08
C GLY A 192 -8.70 -16.09 1.25
N SER A 193 -8.36 -16.57 2.45
CA SER A 193 -7.00 -17.02 2.81
C SER A 193 -6.57 -18.32 2.12
N TRP A 194 -7.52 -19.13 1.65
CA TRP A 194 -7.23 -20.35 0.89
C TRP A 194 -6.59 -20.10 -0.49
N TRP A 195 -6.63 -18.86 -1.02
CA TRP A 195 -6.08 -18.54 -2.34
C TRP A 195 -4.59 -18.19 -2.32
N TYR A 196 -4.11 -17.56 -1.23
CA TYR A 196 -2.70 -17.18 -1.06
C TYR A 196 -1.88 -18.23 -0.30
N ALA A 197 -2.53 -19.24 0.29
CA ALA A 197 -1.85 -20.40 0.85
C ALA A 197 -1.29 -21.31 -0.27
N MET A 198 -0.05 -21.05 -0.68
CA MET A 198 0.84 -22.01 -1.36
C MET A 198 0.41 -22.48 -2.77
N SER A 199 -0.01 -21.58 -3.66
CA SER A 199 -0.13 -21.91 -5.10
C SER A 199 1.25 -22.04 -5.74
N THR A 200 1.92 -23.19 -5.50
CA THR A 200 3.04 -23.65 -6.32
C THR A 200 2.50 -24.03 -7.70
N ASP A 201 2.34 -23.01 -8.55
CA ASP A 201 2.00 -23.20 -9.96
C ASP A 201 3.03 -24.14 -10.58
N ARG A 202 2.60 -25.25 -11.17
CA ARG A 202 3.54 -26.12 -11.88
C ARG A 202 3.99 -25.45 -13.17
N ALA A 203 5.22 -25.73 -13.59
CA ALA A 203 5.65 -25.39 -14.94
C ALA A 203 4.73 -26.04 -15.99
N LEU A 204 4.55 -25.37 -17.11
CA LEU A 204 4.02 -25.98 -18.33
C LEU A 204 4.96 -27.11 -18.76
N ASN A 205 4.40 -28.27 -19.11
CA ASN A 205 5.18 -29.35 -19.72
C ASN A 205 5.43 -29.06 -21.22
N GLU A 206 6.28 -29.87 -21.86
CA GLU A 206 6.66 -29.63 -23.26
C GLU A 206 5.46 -29.59 -24.22
N ALA A 207 4.46 -30.47 -24.04
CA ALA A 207 3.25 -30.51 -24.85
C ALA A 207 2.26 -29.36 -24.55
N GLU A 208 2.45 -28.63 -23.44
CA GLU A 208 1.74 -27.40 -23.12
C GLU A 208 2.48 -26.18 -23.66
N ARG A 209 3.83 -26.17 -23.64
CA ARG A 209 4.63 -25.14 -24.31
C ARG A 209 4.44 -25.16 -25.82
N VAL A 210 4.33 -26.33 -26.45
CA VAL A 210 4.00 -26.44 -27.90
C VAL A 210 2.62 -25.83 -28.20
N ARG A 211 1.57 -26.20 -27.47
CA ARG A 211 0.22 -25.61 -27.66
C ARG A 211 0.17 -24.11 -27.39
N LEU A 212 0.95 -23.62 -26.43
CA LEU A 212 1.10 -22.20 -26.18
C LEU A 212 1.76 -21.45 -27.36
N VAL A 213 2.73 -22.07 -28.05
CA VAL A 213 3.30 -21.53 -29.31
C VAL A 213 2.24 -21.53 -30.42
N GLU A 214 1.47 -22.60 -30.55
CA GLU A 214 0.39 -22.70 -31.57
C GLU A 214 -0.66 -21.59 -31.38
N VAL A 215 -1.13 -21.39 -30.15
CA VAL A 215 -2.03 -20.26 -29.82
C VAL A 215 -1.37 -18.91 -30.07
N ARG A 216 -0.09 -18.73 -29.69
CA ARG A 216 0.64 -17.48 -29.90
C ARG A 216 0.74 -17.11 -31.38
N GLU A 217 1.00 -18.09 -32.25
CA GLU A 217 1.04 -17.86 -33.70
C GLU A 217 -0.35 -17.59 -34.30
N ALA A 218 -1.41 -18.25 -33.84
CA ALA A 218 -2.79 -17.97 -34.26
C ALA A 218 -3.23 -16.55 -33.86
N VAL A 219 -3.02 -16.17 -32.59
CA VAL A 219 -3.28 -14.82 -32.06
C VAL A 219 -2.45 -13.77 -32.81
N ALA A 220 -1.20 -14.07 -33.18
CA ALA A 220 -0.38 -13.18 -34.00
C ALA A 220 -0.87 -13.07 -35.46
N ALA A 221 -1.38 -14.15 -36.05
CA ALA A 221 -1.91 -14.17 -37.42
C ALA A 221 -3.16 -13.30 -37.60
N SER A 222 -3.97 -13.12 -36.54
CA SER A 222 -5.10 -12.15 -36.53
C SER A 222 -4.65 -10.70 -36.79
N GLY A 223 -3.40 -10.35 -36.45
CA GLY A 223 -2.85 -8.99 -36.52
C GLY A 223 -3.45 -7.97 -35.54
N ALA A 224 -4.61 -8.24 -34.95
CA ALA A 224 -5.34 -7.34 -34.06
C ALA A 224 -4.78 -7.36 -32.62
N ALA A 225 -4.61 -8.57 -32.06
CA ALA A 225 -4.33 -8.81 -30.63
C ALA A 225 -2.87 -8.58 -30.20
N ARG A 226 -2.20 -7.53 -30.71
CA ARG A 226 -0.76 -7.28 -30.52
C ARG A 226 -0.29 -7.19 -29.05
N ARG A 227 -1.17 -6.84 -28.11
CA ARG A 227 -0.88 -6.84 -26.67
C ARG A 227 -0.90 -8.25 -26.08
N ALA A 228 -1.90 -9.07 -26.44
CA ALA A 228 -1.93 -10.48 -26.07
C ALA A 228 -0.67 -11.21 -26.57
N VAL A 229 -0.24 -11.00 -27.83
CA VAL A 229 1.00 -11.58 -28.37
C VAL A 229 2.22 -11.27 -27.49
N ALA A 230 2.36 -10.01 -27.03
CA ALA A 230 3.48 -9.62 -26.15
C ALA A 230 3.42 -10.30 -24.77
N TRP A 231 2.23 -10.53 -24.22
CA TRP A 231 2.05 -11.34 -23.00
C TRP A 231 2.39 -12.82 -23.25
N LEU A 232 1.99 -13.38 -24.39
CA LEU A 232 2.32 -14.76 -24.77
C LEU A 232 3.83 -14.96 -24.99
N ASP A 233 4.51 -13.98 -25.58
CA ASP A 233 5.98 -13.98 -25.69
C ASP A 233 6.66 -14.01 -24.31
N MET A 234 6.17 -13.23 -23.34
CA MET A 234 6.66 -13.25 -21.96
C MET A 234 6.23 -14.49 -21.16
N ALA A 235 5.20 -15.23 -21.61
CA ALA A 235 4.82 -16.53 -21.06
C ALA A 235 5.65 -17.69 -21.64
N LEU A 236 6.16 -17.53 -22.87
CA LEU A 236 6.99 -18.51 -23.58
C LEU A 236 8.47 -18.49 -23.20
N ASP A 237 8.93 -17.47 -22.47
CA ASP A 237 10.29 -17.39 -21.93
C ASP A 237 10.70 -18.69 -21.21
N ALA A 238 11.96 -19.07 -21.37
CA ALA A 238 12.57 -20.26 -20.78
C ALA A 238 13.01 -20.02 -19.33
N GLU A 239 13.31 -18.76 -18.96
CA GLU A 239 13.76 -18.39 -17.60
C GLU A 239 12.62 -17.91 -16.69
N ALA A 240 11.42 -17.63 -17.24
CA ALA A 240 10.27 -17.19 -16.47
C ALA A 240 9.79 -18.23 -15.43
N HIS A 241 9.57 -17.77 -14.20
CA HIS A 241 9.06 -18.61 -13.12
C HIS A 241 7.58 -19.00 -13.36
N PRO A 242 7.11 -20.22 -13.00
CA PRO A 242 5.78 -20.69 -13.35
C PRO A 242 4.60 -19.79 -12.93
N SER A 243 4.70 -19.08 -11.80
CA SER A 243 3.66 -18.11 -11.40
C SER A 243 3.66 -16.84 -12.27
N ASP A 244 4.80 -16.44 -12.81
CA ASP A 244 4.90 -15.32 -13.74
C ASP A 244 4.39 -15.73 -15.13
N VAL A 245 4.72 -16.95 -15.57
CA VAL A 245 4.09 -17.57 -16.76
C VAL A 245 2.57 -17.57 -16.62
N ARG A 246 2.00 -18.04 -15.50
CA ARG A 246 0.53 -18.00 -15.30
C ARG A 246 -0.01 -16.57 -15.28
N LEU A 247 0.70 -15.61 -14.71
CA LEU A 247 0.31 -14.19 -14.71
C LEU A 247 0.26 -13.63 -16.14
N HIS A 248 1.27 -13.92 -16.96
CA HIS A 248 1.32 -13.51 -18.36
C HIS A 248 0.22 -14.18 -19.20
N LEU A 249 -0.07 -15.47 -18.98
CA LEU A 249 -1.21 -16.14 -19.62
C LEU A 249 -2.56 -15.50 -19.25
N MET A 250 -2.76 -15.16 -17.97
CA MET A 250 -3.98 -14.47 -17.52
C MET A 250 -4.11 -13.07 -18.14
N ALA A 251 -3.00 -12.34 -18.30
CA ALA A 251 -3.00 -11.05 -18.99
C ALA A 251 -3.25 -11.18 -20.50
N ALA A 252 -2.78 -12.25 -21.15
CA ALA A 252 -3.12 -12.54 -22.54
C ALA A 252 -4.61 -12.87 -22.72
N ALA A 253 -5.20 -13.66 -21.81
CA ALA A 253 -6.61 -14.02 -21.84
C ALA A 253 -7.54 -12.80 -21.63
N ASP A 254 -7.22 -11.93 -20.66
CA ASP A 254 -7.96 -10.69 -20.39
C ASP A 254 -8.00 -9.74 -21.62
N GLU A 255 -6.88 -9.60 -22.34
CA GLU A 255 -6.84 -8.79 -23.57
C GLU A 255 -7.68 -9.39 -24.71
N LEU A 256 -7.77 -10.72 -24.80
CA LEU A 256 -8.62 -11.42 -25.78
C LEU A 256 -10.11 -11.36 -25.41
N GLU A 257 -10.46 -11.53 -24.13
CA GLU A 257 -11.83 -11.38 -23.62
C GLU A 257 -12.34 -9.95 -23.86
N GLN A 258 -11.51 -8.92 -23.58
CA GLN A 258 -11.85 -7.51 -23.83
C GLN A 258 -12.00 -7.17 -25.33
N MET A 259 -11.31 -7.88 -26.22
CA MET A 259 -11.51 -7.74 -27.67
C MET A 259 -12.83 -8.37 -28.15
N ALA A 260 -13.32 -9.41 -27.46
CA ALA A 260 -14.54 -10.16 -27.79
C ALA A 260 -14.60 -10.64 -29.25
N ASP A 261 -13.45 -11.00 -29.83
CA ASP A 261 -13.32 -11.38 -31.23
C ASP A 261 -13.78 -12.84 -31.46
N PRO A 262 -14.80 -13.10 -32.29
CA PRO A 262 -15.26 -14.46 -32.57
C PRO A 262 -14.21 -15.32 -33.29
N GLU A 263 -13.22 -14.74 -33.97
CA GLU A 263 -12.13 -15.50 -34.61
C GLU A 263 -11.04 -15.96 -33.61
N LEU A 264 -11.05 -15.47 -32.36
CA LEU A 264 -10.06 -15.81 -31.32
C LEU A 264 -10.66 -16.54 -30.10
N THR A 265 -11.85 -17.13 -30.26
CA THR A 265 -12.59 -17.78 -29.18
C THR A 265 -12.02 -19.17 -28.82
N GLU A 266 -11.42 -19.89 -29.77
CA GLU A 266 -10.80 -21.20 -29.53
C GLU A 266 -9.45 -21.05 -28.81
N GLU A 267 -8.68 -20.04 -29.20
CA GLU A 267 -7.43 -19.58 -28.61
C GLU A 267 -7.60 -19.15 -27.15
N LEU A 268 -8.65 -18.37 -26.85
CA LEU A 268 -9.00 -17.99 -25.49
C LEU A 268 -9.35 -19.21 -24.63
N ALA A 269 -10.14 -20.16 -25.16
CA ALA A 269 -10.52 -21.37 -24.44
C ALA A 269 -9.32 -22.29 -24.14
N GLU A 270 -8.36 -22.40 -25.06
CA GLU A 270 -7.13 -23.16 -24.84
C GLU A 270 -6.19 -22.44 -23.84
N LEU A 271 -6.14 -21.11 -23.82
CA LEU A 271 -5.44 -20.34 -22.79
C LEU A 271 -6.03 -20.57 -21.39
N GLU A 272 -7.35 -20.52 -21.25
CA GLU A 272 -8.03 -20.88 -20.00
C GLU A 272 -7.73 -22.34 -19.59
N ALA A 273 -7.71 -23.27 -20.54
CA ALA A 273 -7.37 -24.67 -20.28
C ALA A 273 -5.93 -24.83 -19.78
N LEU A 274 -4.97 -24.11 -20.37
CA LEU A 274 -3.56 -24.07 -19.94
C LEU A 274 -3.42 -23.45 -18.54
N ILE A 275 -4.00 -22.27 -18.27
CA ILE A 275 -4.02 -21.62 -16.95
C ILE A 275 -4.63 -22.56 -15.90
N GLY A 276 -5.77 -23.17 -16.21
CA GLY A 276 -6.47 -24.14 -15.37
C GLY A 276 -5.72 -25.47 -15.22
N SER A 277 -4.70 -25.74 -16.02
CA SER A 277 -3.84 -26.94 -15.91
C SER A 277 -2.69 -26.73 -14.93
N MET A 278 -2.17 -25.49 -14.82
CA MET A 278 -1.07 -25.12 -13.93
C MET A 278 -1.47 -25.16 -12.45
N SER A 279 -2.72 -24.76 -12.15
CA SER A 279 -3.28 -24.79 -10.79
C SER A 279 -3.66 -26.19 -10.30
N ARG A 280 -3.95 -27.13 -11.21
CA ARG A 280 -4.41 -28.50 -10.89
C ARG A 280 -3.34 -29.42 -10.30
N GLY A 281 -2.05 -29.08 -10.38
CA GLY A 281 -0.94 -29.92 -9.90
C GLY A 281 -1.01 -30.31 -8.41
N ARG A 282 -1.75 -29.54 -7.58
CA ARG A 282 -2.00 -29.87 -6.17
C ARG A 282 -2.95 -31.06 -5.98
N SER A 283 -3.87 -31.33 -6.91
CA SER A 283 -4.97 -32.29 -6.69
C SER A 283 -4.54 -33.76 -6.70
N GLU A 284 -3.47 -34.10 -7.42
CA GLU A 284 -2.89 -35.46 -7.42
C GLU A 284 -1.74 -35.61 -6.41
N ALA A 285 -1.10 -34.49 -6.04
CA ALA A 285 -0.08 -34.43 -5.00
C ALA A 285 -0.72 -34.63 -3.60
N THR A 286 -0.93 -35.90 -3.24
CA THR A 286 -1.58 -36.35 -2.01
C THR A 286 -1.07 -35.59 -0.78
N MET A 287 -1.91 -34.71 -0.23
CA MET A 287 -1.65 -34.02 1.02
C MET A 287 -1.52 -35.05 2.15
N PRO A 288 -0.41 -35.07 2.92
CA PRO A 288 -0.37 -35.82 4.17
C PRO A 288 -1.42 -35.21 5.11
N SER A 289 -2.38 -36.03 5.54
CA SER A 289 -3.45 -35.55 6.42
C SER A 289 -2.85 -34.93 7.70
N PRO A 290 -3.19 -33.67 8.04
CA PRO A 290 -2.72 -33.04 9.28
C PRO A 290 -3.35 -33.67 10.53
N PHE A 291 -4.39 -34.48 10.34
CA PHE A 291 -4.93 -35.37 11.37
C PHE A 291 -4.36 -36.78 11.17
N PRO A 292 -3.86 -37.46 12.23
CA PRO A 292 -3.70 -38.91 12.17
C PRO A 292 -5.08 -39.53 11.86
N PRO A 293 -5.13 -40.71 11.20
CA PRO A 293 -6.40 -41.39 11.00
C PRO A 293 -7.06 -41.58 12.37
N SER A 294 -8.28 -41.08 12.54
CA SER A 294 -9.02 -41.21 13.80
C SER A 294 -9.22 -42.68 14.12
N THR A 295 -8.40 -43.22 15.01
CA THR A 295 -8.53 -44.58 15.53
C THR A 295 -9.78 -44.65 16.40
N VAL A 296 -10.94 -44.74 15.74
CA VAL A 296 -12.19 -45.14 16.37
C VAL A 296 -11.99 -46.57 16.83
N ALA A 297 -11.55 -46.71 18.07
CA ALA A 297 -11.54 -47.98 18.77
C ALA A 297 -13.01 -48.42 18.92
N VAL A 298 -13.47 -49.22 17.96
CA VAL A 298 -14.68 -50.01 18.11
C VAL A 298 -14.38 -51.06 19.17
N SER A 299 -14.53 -50.69 20.43
CA SER A 299 -14.68 -51.66 21.51
C SER A 299 -15.94 -52.46 21.22
N ALA A 300 -15.75 -53.73 20.85
CA ALA A 300 -16.81 -54.70 20.80
C ALA A 300 -16.94 -55.35 22.19
N ASP A 301 -18.09 -55.13 22.82
CA ASP A 301 -18.71 -55.89 23.91
C ASP A 301 -20.22 -55.96 23.60
#